data_AF-A0A074XTN1-F1
#
_entry.id   AF-A0A074XTN1-F1
#
_cell.length_a   1.000
_cell.length_b   1.000
_cell.length_c   1.000
_cell.angle_alpha   90.00
_cell.angle_beta   90.00
_cell.angle_gamma   90.00
#
_symmetry.space_group_name_H-M   'P 1'
#
loop_
_entity.id
_entity.type
_entity.pdbx_description
1 polymer ?
#
loop_
_entity_poly.entity_id
_entity_poly.type
_entity_poly.pdbx_seq_one_letter_code
_entity_poly.pdbx_strand_id
1 'polypeptide(L)'
;MDDDINEEYLPRRVPLEAHIMSKCPDARDCLHDLVLSAMVNVSNLVDFKLSYIGKTSEDDGVACLHGPSECLGNSIELCAAHLYPNPKVYLGFTMCMSRNYSEIPSEDLAKDCALEHGMDFGKLNHCLSVDDGEYSRELLKKSVQRSAEKGVTKSCTIRVDDKNWCIRDGGKWTDCENGSEVKDLVEEIYDLRWKHSSAYQE
;
A
#
# COMPACT_ATOMS: atom_id res chain seq x y z
N MET A 1 19.51 22.60 -19.19
CA MET A 1 18.79 22.28 -20.44
C MET A 1 17.58 21.55 -19.95
N ASP A 2 16.69 22.37 -19.41
CA ASP A 2 15.50 21.97 -18.69
C ASP A 2 14.42 21.90 -19.76
N ASP A 3 14.21 20.70 -20.29
CA ASP A 3 13.04 20.44 -21.12
C ASP A 3 11.85 20.43 -20.14
N ASP A 4 11.23 21.60 -20.03
CA ASP A 4 9.94 21.86 -19.40
C ASP A 4 8.86 21.10 -20.20
N ILE A 5 8.84 19.77 -20.05
CA ILE A 5 7.73 18.96 -20.53
C ILE A 5 6.58 19.25 -19.59
N ASN A 6 5.63 20.06 -20.06
CA ASN A 6 4.43 20.41 -19.32
C ASN A 6 3.74 19.10 -18.84
N GLU A 7 3.61 18.94 -17.52
CA GLU A 7 3.17 17.72 -16.84
C GLU A 7 1.77 17.27 -17.32
N GLU A 8 0.99 18.20 -17.87
CA GLU A 8 -0.31 18.01 -18.53
C GLU A 8 -0.27 17.10 -19.77
N TYR A 9 0.88 16.94 -20.42
CA TYR A 9 1.06 16.07 -21.61
C TYR A 9 1.70 14.72 -21.28
N LEU A 10 2.11 14.49 -20.03
CA LEU A 10 2.53 13.16 -19.63
C LEU A 10 1.30 12.28 -19.51
N PRO A 11 1.30 11.06 -20.10
CA PRO A 11 0.16 10.17 -19.96
C PRO A 11 -0.18 9.99 -18.47
N ARG A 12 -1.45 9.77 -18.15
CA ARG A 12 -1.90 9.59 -16.76
C ARG A 12 -1.30 8.32 -16.16
N ARG A 13 -0.64 8.43 -15.00
CA ARG A 13 -0.09 7.26 -14.27
C ARG A 13 -1.22 6.28 -13.94
N VAL A 14 -0.95 4.98 -14.07
CA VAL A 14 -1.95 3.94 -13.82
C VAL A 14 -2.18 3.84 -12.29
N PRO A 15 -3.42 3.97 -11.79
CA PRO A 15 -3.69 3.73 -10.38
C PRO A 15 -3.35 2.27 -10.02
N LEU A 16 -2.44 2.08 -9.08
CA LEU A 16 -2.07 0.76 -8.55
C LEU A 16 -2.22 0.80 -7.04
N GLU A 17 -3.09 -0.05 -6.49
CA GLU A 17 -3.39 -0.03 -5.06
C GLU A 17 -3.35 -1.45 -4.49
N ALA A 18 -2.59 -1.64 -3.40
CA ALA A 18 -2.63 -2.86 -2.63
C ALA A 18 -3.38 -2.62 -1.31
N HIS A 19 -4.41 -3.42 -1.07
CA HIS A 19 -5.17 -3.42 0.17
C HIS A 19 -4.68 -4.55 1.07
N ILE A 20 -4.15 -4.19 2.24
CA ILE A 20 -3.46 -5.11 3.13
C ILE A 20 -3.92 -4.97 4.59
N MET A 21 -3.47 -5.90 5.41
CA MET A 21 -3.48 -5.79 6.87
C MET A 21 -2.08 -6.13 7.37
N SER A 22 -1.51 -5.31 8.26
CA SER A 22 -0.09 -5.40 8.61
C SER A 22 0.29 -6.75 9.25
N LYS A 23 -0.64 -7.42 9.94
CA LYS A 23 -0.41 -8.74 10.57
C LYS A 23 -0.85 -9.93 9.71
N CYS A 24 -1.20 -9.72 8.44
CA CYS A 24 -1.66 -10.78 7.56
C CYS A 24 -0.50 -11.47 6.83
N PRO A 25 -0.34 -12.80 6.93
CA PRO A 25 0.71 -13.53 6.20
C PRO A 25 0.52 -13.45 4.67
N ASP A 26 -0.72 -13.39 4.17
CA ASP A 26 -0.99 -13.23 2.74
C ASP A 26 -0.57 -11.85 2.24
N ALA A 27 -0.60 -10.80 3.08
CA ALA A 27 -0.03 -9.50 2.73
C ALA A 27 1.49 -9.60 2.53
N ARG A 28 2.21 -10.23 3.47
CA ARG A 28 3.65 -10.45 3.35
C ARG A 28 4.01 -11.10 2.01
N ASP A 29 3.36 -12.22 1.70
CA ASP A 29 3.64 -12.97 0.47
C ASP A 29 3.26 -12.17 -0.78
N CYS A 30 2.09 -11.52 -0.77
CA CYS A 30 1.65 -10.67 -1.88
C CYS A 30 2.62 -9.52 -2.17
N LEU A 31 3.09 -8.84 -1.11
CA LEU A 31 4.04 -7.75 -1.24
C LEU A 31 5.39 -8.24 -1.75
N HIS A 32 5.88 -9.36 -1.24
CA HIS A 32 7.16 -9.95 -1.63
C HIS A 32 7.15 -10.53 -3.05
N ASP A 33 6.20 -11.43 -3.32
CA ASP A 33 6.19 -12.26 -4.53
C ASP A 33 5.70 -11.48 -5.76
N LEU A 34 4.84 -10.46 -5.56
CA LEU A 34 4.20 -9.73 -6.64
C LEU A 34 4.52 -8.23 -6.63
N VAL A 35 4.08 -7.50 -5.59
CA VAL A 35 4.04 -6.02 -5.64
C VAL A 35 5.44 -5.42 -5.73
N LEU A 36 6.37 -5.82 -4.86
CA LEU A 36 7.74 -5.29 -4.89
C LEU A 36 8.44 -5.59 -6.22
N SER A 37 8.35 -6.83 -6.68
CA SER A 37 8.96 -7.28 -7.93
C SER A 37 8.40 -6.54 -9.15
N ALA A 38 7.09 -6.26 -9.17
CA ALA A 38 6.48 -5.43 -10.21
C ALA A 38 6.95 -3.97 -10.11
N MET A 39 6.97 -3.39 -8.90
CA MET A 39 7.36 -2.00 -8.65
C MET A 39 8.81 -1.68 -9.05
N VAL A 40 9.71 -2.66 -9.08
CA VAL A 40 11.05 -2.51 -9.67
C VAL A 40 10.97 -2.03 -11.13
N ASN A 41 9.99 -2.54 -11.89
CA ASN A 41 9.83 -2.27 -13.32
C ASN A 41 8.89 -1.09 -13.60
N VAL A 42 7.86 -0.87 -12.77
CA VAL A 42 6.73 0.02 -13.11
C VAL A 42 6.56 1.22 -12.18
N SER A 43 7.43 1.41 -11.17
CA SER A 43 7.27 2.49 -10.18
C SER A 43 7.14 3.91 -10.75
N ASN A 44 7.67 4.18 -11.94
CA ASN A 44 7.53 5.47 -12.64
C ASN A 44 6.27 5.58 -13.51
N LEU A 45 5.55 4.47 -13.71
CA LEU A 45 4.35 4.39 -14.56
C LEU A 45 3.05 4.42 -13.74
N VAL A 46 3.14 4.17 -12.44
CA VAL A 46 1.98 4.01 -11.55
C VAL A 46 1.86 5.12 -10.51
N ASP A 47 0.63 5.36 -10.10
CA ASP A 47 0.32 6.03 -8.84
C ASP A 47 0.05 4.93 -7.81
N PHE A 48 1.10 4.55 -7.06
CA PHE A 48 1.04 3.43 -6.12
C PHE A 48 0.47 3.86 -4.78
N LYS A 49 -0.40 3.05 -4.18
CA LYS A 49 -0.95 3.29 -2.84
C LYS A 49 -1.08 2.00 -2.03
N LEU A 50 -0.81 2.10 -0.73
CA LEU A 50 -1.22 1.10 0.26
C LEU A 50 -2.47 1.58 0.98
N SER A 51 -3.46 0.70 1.09
CA SER A 51 -4.67 0.92 1.88
C SER A 51 -4.91 -0.24 2.83
N TYR A 52 -5.56 0.03 3.95
CA TYR A 52 -5.66 -0.93 5.05
C TYR A 52 -7.08 -1.40 5.24
N ILE A 53 -7.23 -2.68 5.59
CA ILE A 53 -8.53 -3.31 5.83
C ILE A 53 -8.82 -3.34 7.33
N GLY A 54 -10.07 -3.08 7.67
CA GLY A 54 -10.60 -3.09 9.03
C GLY A 54 -12.10 -2.83 9.02
N LYS A 55 -12.67 -2.54 10.17
CA LYS A 55 -14.07 -2.14 10.33
C LYS A 55 -14.13 -0.85 11.13
N THR A 56 -14.87 0.13 10.65
CA THR A 56 -15.21 1.31 11.47
C THR A 56 -16.18 0.90 12.57
N SER A 57 -15.96 1.35 13.80
CA SER A 57 -16.87 1.15 14.94
C SER A 57 -17.82 2.33 15.11
N GLU A 58 -18.87 2.15 15.92
CA GLU A 58 -19.87 3.20 16.21
C GLU A 58 -19.26 4.40 16.94
N ASP A 59 -18.26 4.18 17.80
CA ASP A 59 -17.53 5.23 18.53
C ASP A 59 -16.42 5.91 17.70
N ASP A 60 -16.60 6.02 16.39
CA ASP A 60 -15.65 6.62 15.45
C ASP A 60 -14.25 5.98 15.38
N GLY A 61 -14.07 4.81 16.01
CA GLY A 61 -12.84 4.02 16.02
C GLY A 61 -12.70 3.02 14.86
N VAL A 62 -11.58 2.28 14.87
CA VAL A 62 -11.29 1.21 13.91
C VAL A 62 -11.01 -0.10 14.64
N ALA A 63 -11.67 -1.17 14.22
CA ALA A 63 -11.41 -2.54 14.63
C ALA A 63 -10.70 -3.31 13.51
N CYS A 64 -9.53 -3.87 13.82
CA CYS A 64 -8.73 -4.67 12.89
C CYS A 64 -8.92 -6.18 13.13
N LEU A 65 -8.76 -6.99 12.10
CA LEU A 65 -9.11 -8.42 12.13
C LEU A 65 -8.17 -9.22 13.04
N HIS A 66 -6.90 -8.83 13.13
CA HIS A 66 -5.90 -9.48 14.00
C HIS A 66 -5.68 -8.73 15.32
N GLY A 67 -6.66 -7.93 15.73
CA GLY A 67 -6.68 -7.24 17.03
C GLY A 67 -5.96 -5.89 17.07
N PRO A 68 -5.82 -5.28 18.25
CA PRO A 68 -5.31 -3.91 18.40
C PRO A 68 -3.87 -3.71 17.92
N SER A 69 -3.04 -4.76 18.01
CA SER A 69 -1.65 -4.72 17.53
C SER A 69 -1.56 -4.52 16.02
N GLU A 70 -2.51 -5.06 15.25
CA GLU A 70 -2.62 -4.80 13.82
C GLU A 70 -3.05 -3.36 13.55
N CYS A 71 -4.00 -2.80 14.30
CA CYS A 71 -4.38 -1.40 14.10
C CYS A 71 -3.19 -0.45 14.31
N LEU A 72 -2.36 -0.71 15.33
CA LEU A 72 -1.15 0.07 15.54
C LEU A 72 -0.13 -0.16 14.40
N GLY A 73 0.03 -1.39 13.92
CA GLY A 73 0.86 -1.71 12.75
C GLY A 73 0.42 -0.96 11.48
N ASN A 74 -0.86 -1.04 11.14
CA ASN A 74 -1.46 -0.29 10.03
C ASN A 74 -1.20 1.21 10.18
N SER A 75 -1.31 1.76 11.41
CA SER A 75 -1.06 3.17 11.68
C SER A 75 0.42 3.56 11.49
N ILE A 76 1.36 2.70 11.92
CA ILE A 76 2.81 2.90 11.71
C ILE A 76 3.12 2.98 10.22
N GLU A 77 2.62 2.03 9.44
CA GLU A 77 2.86 1.98 8.00
C GLU A 77 2.16 3.13 7.24
N LEU A 78 0.98 3.56 7.68
CA LEU A 78 0.30 4.76 7.16
C LEU A 78 1.06 6.05 7.47
N CYS A 79 1.60 6.19 8.68
CA CYS A 79 2.48 7.29 9.05
C CYS A 79 3.75 7.30 8.17
N ALA A 80 4.33 6.13 7.90
CA ALA A 80 5.47 6.00 7.01
C ALA A 80 5.14 6.47 5.58
N ALA A 81 4.02 6.01 5.01
CA ALA A 81 3.55 6.46 3.70
C ALA A 81 3.25 7.96 3.65
N HIS A 82 2.68 8.54 4.73
CA HIS A 82 2.38 9.96 4.80
C HIS A 82 3.65 10.83 4.87
N LEU A 83 4.59 10.49 5.75
CA LEU A 83 5.80 11.27 5.98
C LEU A 83 6.85 11.09 4.88
N TYR A 84 6.85 9.93 4.21
CA TYR A 84 7.82 9.56 3.17
C TYR A 84 7.09 9.11 1.91
N PRO A 85 6.43 10.02 1.17
CA PRO A 85 5.49 9.68 0.09
C PRO A 85 6.12 9.06 -1.17
N ASN A 86 7.43 8.79 -1.16
CA ASN A 86 8.08 8.03 -2.22
C ASN A 86 7.74 6.54 -2.06
N PRO A 87 7.03 5.92 -3.02
CA PRO A 87 6.61 4.52 -2.93
C PRO A 87 7.76 3.55 -2.74
N LYS A 88 8.95 3.81 -3.29
CA LYS A 88 10.11 2.95 -3.08
C LYS A 88 10.54 2.88 -1.61
N VAL A 89 10.31 3.95 -0.85
CA VAL A 89 10.71 4.08 0.55
C VAL A 89 9.66 3.45 1.46
N TYR A 90 8.39 3.89 1.38
CA TYR A 90 7.36 3.37 2.28
C TYR A 90 6.94 1.93 1.98
N LEU A 91 6.99 1.48 0.72
CA LEU A 91 6.74 0.08 0.37
C LEU A 91 7.88 -0.82 0.90
N GLY A 92 9.13 -0.35 0.82
CA GLY A 92 10.28 -1.03 1.42
C GLY A 92 10.09 -1.21 2.92
N PHE A 93 9.80 -0.11 3.63
CA PHE A 93 9.50 -0.14 5.06
C PHE A 93 8.36 -1.10 5.40
N THR A 94 7.26 -1.05 4.66
CA THR A 94 6.10 -1.94 4.86
C THR A 94 6.49 -3.41 4.65
N MET A 95 7.31 -3.72 3.64
CA MET A 95 7.81 -5.08 3.45
C MET A 95 8.71 -5.52 4.60
N CYS A 96 9.62 -4.66 5.07
CA CYS A 96 10.47 -4.96 6.21
C CYS A 96 9.64 -5.34 7.45
N MET A 97 8.62 -4.53 7.78
CA MET A 97 7.66 -4.82 8.85
C MET A 97 6.93 -6.15 8.61
N SER A 98 6.42 -6.36 7.39
CA SER A 98 5.66 -7.55 7.01
C SER A 98 6.46 -8.86 7.08
N ARG A 99 7.79 -8.83 6.93
CA ARG A 99 8.64 -10.03 7.09
C ARG A 99 8.54 -10.62 8.50
N ASN A 100 8.39 -9.75 9.51
CA ASN A 100 8.23 -10.12 10.92
C ASN A 100 6.84 -9.74 11.44
N TYR A 101 5.78 -9.91 10.62
CA TYR A 101 4.41 -9.48 10.93
C TYR A 101 3.87 -9.95 12.29
N SER A 102 4.36 -11.08 12.81
CA SER A 102 4.02 -11.60 14.14
C SER A 102 4.45 -10.64 15.26
N GLU A 103 5.57 -9.94 15.10
CA GLU A 103 6.15 -9.03 16.09
C GLU A 103 5.54 -7.63 16.05
N ILE A 104 4.78 -7.29 15.01
CA ILE A 104 4.07 -6.00 14.94
C ILE A 104 3.16 -5.84 16.17
N PRO A 105 3.25 -4.72 16.92
CA PRO A 105 3.86 -3.44 16.56
C PRO A 105 5.14 -3.15 17.37
N SER A 106 6.04 -4.12 17.50
CA SER A 106 7.31 -3.97 18.22
C SER A 106 8.04 -2.68 17.82
N GLU A 107 8.43 -1.90 18.83
CA GLU A 107 9.17 -0.64 18.63
C GLU A 107 10.55 -0.90 18.01
N ASP A 108 11.23 -1.97 18.42
CA ASP A 108 12.53 -2.35 17.88
C ASP A 108 12.42 -2.72 16.40
N LEU A 109 11.39 -3.49 16.03
CA LEU A 109 11.11 -3.80 14.62
C LEU A 109 10.87 -2.52 13.81
N ALA A 110 10.05 -1.60 14.32
CA ALA A 110 9.76 -0.34 13.64
C ALA A 110 11.00 0.56 13.49
N LYS A 111 11.87 0.60 14.50
CA LYS A 111 13.15 1.32 14.45
C LYS A 111 14.11 0.73 13.43
N ASP A 112 14.27 -0.58 13.42
CA ASP A 112 15.17 -1.27 12.51
C ASP A 112 14.72 -1.08 11.06
N CYS A 113 13.44 -1.27 10.78
CA CYS A 113 12.88 -1.03 9.45
C CYS A 113 12.94 0.45 9.04
N ALA A 114 12.73 1.38 9.98
CA ALA A 114 12.89 2.80 9.71
C ALA A 114 14.35 3.12 9.33
N LEU A 115 15.33 2.59 10.07
CA LEU A 115 16.74 2.76 9.78
C LEU A 115 17.14 2.17 8.41
N GLU A 116 16.69 0.94 8.11
CA GLU A 116 16.97 0.26 6.83
C GLU A 116 16.49 1.08 5.63
N HIS A 117 15.37 1.76 5.76
CA HIS A 117 14.76 2.55 4.69
C HIS A 117 14.97 4.07 4.80
N GLY A 118 15.90 4.52 5.66
CA GLY A 118 16.28 5.93 5.78
C GLY A 118 15.18 6.84 6.34
N MET A 119 14.29 6.28 7.15
CA MET A 119 13.23 7.01 7.85
C MET A 119 13.69 7.42 9.26
N ASP A 120 13.37 8.65 9.63
CA ASP A 120 13.48 9.14 11.00
C ASP A 120 12.38 8.54 11.88
N PHE A 121 12.77 7.63 12.78
CA PHE A 121 11.85 7.00 13.72
C PHE A 121 11.19 8.00 14.68
N GLY A 122 11.87 9.08 15.06
CA GLY A 122 11.29 10.14 15.87
C GLY A 122 10.10 10.82 15.19
N LYS A 123 10.18 11.05 13.87
CA LYS A 123 9.04 11.55 13.08
C LYS A 123 7.90 10.54 13.00
N LEU A 124 8.21 9.25 12.81
CA LEU A 124 7.19 8.19 12.82
C LEU A 124 6.47 8.15 14.17
N ASN A 125 7.22 8.11 15.27
CA ASN A 125 6.68 8.10 16.62
C ASN A 125 5.87 9.37 16.93
N HIS A 126 6.30 10.53 16.43
CA HIS A 126 5.54 11.77 16.53
C HIS A 126 4.20 11.69 15.77
N CYS A 127 4.19 11.19 14.53
CA CYS A 127 2.95 10.98 13.77
C CYS A 127 1.95 10.07 14.50
N LEU A 128 2.45 9.07 15.23
CA LEU A 128 1.63 8.14 16.02
C LEU A 128 1.07 8.75 17.30
N SER A 129 1.75 9.74 17.89
CA SER A 129 1.44 10.26 19.24
C SER A 129 0.92 11.69 19.26
N VAL A 130 1.06 12.44 18.16
CA VAL A 130 0.54 13.82 18.05
C VAL A 130 -0.97 13.83 18.30
N ASP A 131 -1.42 14.85 19.04
CA ASP A 131 -2.82 15.01 19.47
C ASP A 131 -3.39 13.74 20.12
N ASP A 132 -2.61 13.15 21.03
CA ASP A 132 -2.93 11.88 21.71
C ASP A 132 -3.25 10.74 20.72
N GLY A 133 -2.58 10.76 19.56
CA GLY A 133 -2.73 9.82 18.46
C GLY A 133 -3.92 10.05 17.54
N GLU A 134 -4.64 11.17 17.66
CA GLU A 134 -5.80 11.49 16.82
C GLU A 134 -5.43 11.48 15.33
N TYR A 135 -4.27 12.06 14.99
CA TYR A 135 -3.81 12.13 13.61
C TYR A 135 -3.64 10.75 12.95
N SER A 136 -2.96 9.82 13.63
CA SER A 136 -2.75 8.47 13.10
C SER A 136 -4.04 7.64 13.06
N ARG A 137 -4.93 7.82 14.05
CA ARG A 137 -6.28 7.24 14.06
C ARG A 137 -7.11 7.70 12.85
N GLU A 138 -7.05 8.98 12.51
CA GLU A 138 -7.75 9.52 11.34
C GLU A 138 -7.18 9.02 10.01
N LEU A 139 -5.85 8.88 9.90
CA LEU A 139 -5.23 8.22 8.74
C LEU A 139 -5.73 6.78 8.58
N LEU A 140 -5.76 6.01 9.67
CA LEU A 140 -6.25 4.64 9.69
C LEU A 140 -7.73 4.57 9.30
N LYS A 141 -8.57 5.42 9.89
CA LYS A 141 -10.01 5.49 9.60
C LYS A 141 -10.27 5.75 8.11
N LYS A 142 -9.61 6.75 7.52
CA LYS A 142 -9.73 7.07 6.09
C LYS A 142 -9.28 5.91 5.20
N SER A 143 -8.21 5.23 5.59
CA SER A 143 -7.69 4.08 4.85
C SER A 143 -8.66 2.88 4.87
N VAL A 144 -9.24 2.60 6.05
CA VAL A 144 -10.25 1.55 6.21
C VAL A 144 -11.55 1.87 5.47
N GLN A 145 -12.03 3.11 5.55
CA GLN A 145 -13.19 3.58 4.79
C GLN A 145 -12.97 3.41 3.30
N ARG A 146 -11.79 3.79 2.79
CA ARG A 146 -11.44 3.60 1.38
C ARG A 146 -11.50 2.13 0.96
N SER A 147 -10.92 1.22 1.75
CA SER A 147 -11.00 -0.22 1.46
C SER A 147 -12.44 -0.71 1.44
N ALA A 148 -13.27 -0.25 2.39
CA ALA A 148 -14.69 -0.60 2.47
C ALA A 148 -15.50 -0.06 1.27
N GLU A 149 -15.31 1.19 0.87
CA GLU A 149 -15.95 1.82 -0.31
C GLU A 149 -15.62 1.07 -1.61
N LYS A 150 -14.41 0.51 -1.69
CA LYS A 150 -13.94 -0.28 -2.83
C LYS A 150 -14.40 -1.74 -2.78
N GLY A 151 -15.14 -2.14 -1.74
CA GLY A 151 -15.65 -3.50 -1.53
C GLY A 151 -14.57 -4.52 -1.19
N VAL A 152 -13.42 -4.08 -0.67
CA VAL A 152 -12.27 -4.95 -0.41
C VAL A 152 -12.33 -5.51 1.02
N THR A 153 -12.36 -6.83 1.13
CA THR A 153 -12.50 -7.55 2.41
C THR A 153 -11.34 -8.51 2.70
N LYS A 154 -10.47 -8.78 1.72
CA LYS A 154 -9.39 -9.76 1.82
C LYS A 154 -8.03 -9.08 1.66
N SER A 155 -7.14 -9.37 2.60
CA SER A 155 -5.73 -9.02 2.50
C SER A 155 -5.00 -10.26 1.97
N CYS A 156 -4.31 -10.23 0.83
CA CYS A 156 -3.97 -9.07 0.01
C CYS A 156 -4.91 -8.94 -1.20
N THR A 157 -5.46 -7.75 -1.47
CA THR A 157 -6.17 -7.47 -2.73
C THR A 157 -5.39 -6.43 -3.53
N ILE A 158 -5.00 -6.78 -4.75
CA ILE A 158 -4.38 -5.86 -5.70
C ILE A 158 -5.45 -5.28 -6.60
N ARG A 159 -5.43 -3.96 -6.74
CA ARG A 159 -6.27 -3.22 -7.67
C ARG A 159 -5.43 -2.50 -8.70
N VAL A 160 -5.84 -2.60 -9.96
CA VAL A 160 -5.23 -1.91 -11.10
C VAL A 160 -6.32 -1.12 -11.80
N ASP A 161 -6.07 0.15 -12.07
CA ASP A 161 -7.01 1.08 -12.70
C ASP A 161 -8.40 1.06 -12.04
N ASP A 162 -8.39 1.21 -10.71
CA ASP A 162 -9.59 1.22 -9.87
C ASP A 162 -10.43 -0.07 -9.90
N LYS A 163 -9.91 -1.20 -10.41
CA LYS A 163 -10.59 -2.52 -10.43
C LYS A 163 -9.81 -3.55 -9.63
N ASN A 164 -10.50 -4.50 -8.99
CA ASN A 164 -9.84 -5.68 -8.40
C ASN A 164 -9.17 -6.48 -9.52
N TRP A 165 -7.88 -6.73 -9.37
CA TRP A 165 -7.05 -7.40 -10.37
C TRP A 165 -6.66 -8.82 -9.96
N CYS A 166 -6.27 -9.01 -8.70
CA CYS A 166 -5.91 -10.32 -8.16
C CYS A 166 -5.93 -10.29 -6.63
N ILE A 167 -6.34 -11.40 -6.00
CA ILE A 167 -6.46 -11.51 -4.54
C ILE A 167 -5.61 -12.68 -4.07
N ARG A 168 -4.83 -12.48 -3.00
CA ARG A 168 -4.17 -13.57 -2.28
C ARG A 168 -4.90 -13.86 -0.98
N ASP A 169 -5.36 -15.09 -0.81
CA ASP A 169 -6.13 -15.54 0.35
C ASP A 169 -5.84 -17.01 0.65
N GLY A 170 -5.45 -17.31 1.89
CA GLY A 170 -5.12 -18.67 2.32
C GLY A 170 -3.93 -19.26 1.55
N GLY A 171 -2.93 -18.44 1.23
CA GLY A 171 -1.73 -18.83 0.47
C GLY A 171 -1.97 -19.10 -1.01
N LYS A 172 -3.15 -18.74 -1.55
CA LYS A 172 -3.50 -18.96 -2.97
C LYS A 172 -3.88 -17.65 -3.63
N TRP A 173 -3.55 -17.55 -4.92
CA TRP A 173 -4.05 -16.49 -5.79
C TRP A 173 -5.43 -16.86 -6.33
N THR A 174 -6.38 -15.93 -6.23
CA THR A 174 -7.79 -16.08 -6.58
C THR A 174 -8.29 -14.78 -7.23
N ASP A 175 -9.30 -14.87 -8.10
CA ASP A 175 -9.87 -13.71 -8.81
C ASP A 175 -8.82 -12.96 -9.65
N CYS A 176 -7.96 -13.72 -10.33
CA CYS A 176 -6.82 -13.23 -11.11
C CYS A 176 -7.00 -13.54 -12.61
N GLU A 177 -8.08 -13.05 -13.21
CA GLU A 177 -8.45 -13.34 -14.61
C GLU A 177 -7.32 -12.98 -15.60
N ASN A 178 -6.57 -11.92 -15.28
CA ASN A 178 -5.46 -11.41 -16.08
C ASN A 178 -4.08 -11.94 -15.62
N GLY A 179 -4.05 -13.00 -14.80
CA GLY A 179 -2.81 -13.59 -14.29
C GLY A 179 -2.45 -13.17 -12.86
N SER A 180 -1.47 -13.85 -12.28
CA SER A 180 -1.04 -13.67 -10.89
C SER A 180 0.49 -13.64 -10.73
N GLU A 181 1.22 -13.59 -11.84
CA GLU A 181 2.68 -13.49 -11.86
C GLU A 181 3.11 -12.02 -12.02
N VAL A 182 4.38 -11.74 -11.67
CA VAL A 182 4.97 -10.40 -11.82
C VAL A 182 4.86 -9.88 -13.24
N LYS A 183 5.12 -10.74 -14.24
CA LYS A 183 5.05 -10.36 -15.66
C LYS A 183 3.64 -9.90 -16.04
N ASP A 184 2.60 -10.56 -15.52
CA ASP A 184 1.21 -10.29 -15.86
C ASP A 184 0.80 -8.90 -15.37
N LEU A 185 1.18 -8.55 -14.13
CA LEU A 185 0.93 -7.23 -13.57
C LEU A 185 1.71 -6.14 -14.32
N VAL A 186 2.97 -6.42 -14.69
CA VAL A 186 3.81 -5.49 -15.43
C VAL A 186 3.24 -5.23 -16.83
N GLU A 187 2.85 -6.29 -17.55
CA GLU A 187 2.21 -6.20 -18.88
C GLU A 187 0.90 -5.41 -18.83
N GLU A 188 0.02 -5.68 -17.86
CA GLU A 188 -1.24 -4.93 -17.68
C GLU A 188 -0.98 -3.43 -17.49
N ILE A 189 0.01 -3.06 -16.68
CA ILE A 189 0.37 -1.66 -16.44
C ILE A 189 0.91 -1.00 -17.72
N TYR A 190 1.75 -1.70 -18.50
CA TYR A 190 2.25 -1.19 -19.78
C TYR A 190 1.10 -0.98 -20.78
N ASP A 191 0.17 -1.93 -20.87
CA ASP A 191 -0.99 -1.84 -21.75
C ASP A 191 -1.91 -0.68 -21.38
N LEU A 192 -2.19 -0.48 -20.09
CA LEU A 192 -2.97 0.66 -19.60
C LEU A 192 -2.24 1.98 -19.84
N ARG A 193 -0.91 2.01 -19.64
CA ARG A 193 -0.09 3.18 -19.92
C ARG A 193 -0.15 3.57 -21.39
N TRP A 194 -0.08 2.59 -22.29
CA TRP A 194 -0.24 2.80 -23.72
C TRP A 194 -1.64 3.32 -24.07
N LYS A 195 -2.70 2.66 -23.59
CA LYS A 195 -4.10 3.08 -23.82
C LYS A 195 -4.37 4.50 -23.33
N HIS A 196 -3.89 4.85 -22.14
CA HIS A 196 -4.01 6.21 -21.61
C HIS A 196 -3.27 7.22 -22.47
N SER A 197 -2.13 6.87 -23.06
CA SER A 197 -1.36 7.76 -23.95
C SER A 197 -2.08 8.01 -25.27
N SER A 198 -2.65 6.96 -25.88
CA SER A 198 -3.37 7.05 -27.16
C SER A 198 -4.66 7.85 -27.05
N ALA A 199 -5.33 7.84 -25.90
CA ALA A 199 -6.51 8.66 -25.64
C ALA A 199 -6.24 10.18 -25.63
N TYR A 200 -4.98 10.61 -25.51
CA TYR A 200 -4.58 12.03 -25.63
C TYR A 200 -4.16 12.42 -27.06
N GLN A 201 -4.16 11.48 -28.01
CA GLN A 201 -3.79 11.72 -29.40
C GLN A 201 -5.00 11.90 -30.34
N GLU A 202 -6.23 11.79 -29.83
CA GLU A 202 -7.50 12.10 -30.51
C GLU A 202 -8.10 13.41 -29.98
#